data_AF-A0A835RV04-F1
#
_entry.id   AF-A0A835RV04-F1
#
_cell.length_a   1.000
_cell.length_b   1.000
_cell.length_c   1.000
_cell.angle_alpha   90.00
_cell.angle_beta   90.00
_cell.angle_gamma   90.00
#
_symmetry.space_group_name_H-M   'P 1'
#
loop_
_entity.id
_entity.type
_entity.pdbx_description
1 polymer ?
#
loop_
_entity_poly.entity_id
_entity_poly.type
_entity_poly.pdbx_seq_one_letter_code
_entity_poly.pdbx_strand_id
1 'polypeptide(L)'
;MYVECFAIWNCRSVILSQVLFYFILEDFVFYWGHRVLHTKWLYKHVHSVHHEYATPFGLTSEYAHPVEILFLGFATIVGPALTGPHLFTLWLWMVLRVLETVEAHSGYHFPWSPSNFLPFYGGAEFHDFHHRVLYTKSGNYSSTFTYMDRIFCTDIDYRKQKALEVHEGRTS
;
A
#
# COMPACT_ATOMS: atom_id res chain seq x y z
N MET A 1 -24.26 33.34 -1.58
CA MET A 1 -23.15 33.09 -2.53
C MET A 1 -21.76 33.10 -1.88
N TYR A 2 -21.35 34.13 -1.13
CA TYR A 2 -20.01 34.15 -0.48
C TYR A 2 -19.86 33.16 0.70
N VAL A 3 -20.91 32.93 1.49
CA VAL A 3 -20.89 31.97 2.63
C VAL A 3 -20.78 30.51 2.15
N GLU A 4 -21.48 30.17 1.07
CA GLU A 4 -21.37 28.85 0.45
C GLU A 4 -20.00 28.62 -0.19
N CYS A 5 -19.43 29.63 -0.84
CA CYS A 5 -18.08 29.52 -1.42
C CYS A 5 -17.03 29.28 -0.32
N PHE A 6 -17.11 29.98 0.82
CA PHE A 6 -16.19 29.78 1.96
C PHE A 6 -16.38 28.41 2.65
N ALA A 7 -17.62 27.92 2.75
CA ALA A 7 -17.90 26.57 3.26
C ALA A 7 -17.37 25.48 2.30
N ILE A 8 -17.55 25.64 0.98
CA ILE A 8 -17.06 24.69 -0.03
C ILE A 8 -15.53 24.64 -0.06
N TRP A 9 -14.84 25.79 0.06
CA TRP A 9 -13.38 25.84 0.14
C TRP A 9 -12.84 25.11 1.38
N ASN A 10 -13.48 25.30 2.55
CA ASN A 10 -13.13 24.58 3.76
C ASN A 10 -13.39 23.07 3.64
N CYS A 11 -14.50 22.64 3.02
CA CYS A 11 -14.81 21.23 2.84
C CYS A 11 -13.78 20.51 1.96
N ARG A 12 -13.34 21.12 0.84
CA ARG A 12 -12.33 20.52 -0.05
C ARG A 12 -10.99 20.35 0.64
N SER A 13 -10.53 21.40 1.32
CA SER A 13 -9.27 21.34 2.08
C SER A 13 -9.33 20.30 3.19
N VAL A 14 -10.45 20.20 3.91
CA VAL A 14 -10.63 19.17 4.96
C VAL A 14 -10.61 17.76 4.37
N ILE A 15 -11.34 17.50 3.28
CA ILE A 15 -11.33 16.19 2.61
C ILE A 15 -9.92 15.81 2.19
N LEU A 16 -9.21 16.70 1.50
CA LEU A 16 -7.84 16.46 1.02
C LEU A 16 -6.87 16.22 2.17
N SER A 17 -6.89 17.06 3.20
CA SER A 17 -6.04 16.91 4.38
C SER A 17 -6.33 15.60 5.13
N GLN A 18 -7.60 15.22 5.25
CA GLN A 18 -7.99 13.94 5.86
C GLN A 18 -7.50 12.74 5.04
N VAL A 19 -7.72 12.73 3.73
CA VAL A 19 -7.27 11.62 2.87
C VAL A 19 -5.75 11.50 2.88
N LEU A 20 -5.01 12.60 2.79
CA LEU A 20 -3.54 12.60 2.89
C LEU A 20 -3.06 12.08 4.25
N PHE A 21 -3.71 12.53 5.33
CA PHE A 21 -3.42 12.03 6.68
C PHE A 21 -3.67 10.52 6.78
N TYR A 22 -4.76 10.01 6.20
CA TYR A 22 -5.06 8.58 6.22
C TYR A 22 -4.04 7.77 5.44
N PHE A 23 -3.61 8.21 4.26
CA PHE A 23 -2.54 7.53 3.51
C PHE A 23 -1.25 7.43 4.34
N ILE A 24 -0.82 8.52 4.97
CA ILE A 24 0.42 8.52 5.76
C ILE A 24 0.30 7.61 6.99
N LEU A 25 -0.83 7.68 7.70
CA LEU A 25 -1.03 6.90 8.91
C LEU A 25 -1.23 5.40 8.59
N GLU A 26 -1.99 5.10 7.55
CA GLU A 26 -2.22 3.73 7.11
C GLU A 26 -0.90 3.10 6.66
N ASP A 27 -0.09 3.78 5.84
CA ASP A 27 1.24 3.30 5.45
C ASP A 27 2.13 3.03 6.66
N PHE A 28 2.10 3.91 7.66
CA PHE A 28 2.88 3.74 8.87
C PHE A 28 2.46 2.46 9.63
N VAL A 29 1.16 2.30 9.87
CA VAL A 29 0.63 1.14 10.61
C VAL A 29 0.82 -0.15 9.81
N PHE A 30 0.54 -0.10 8.51
CA PHE A 30 0.71 -1.21 7.58
C PHE A 30 2.16 -1.66 7.53
N TYR A 31 3.12 -0.75 7.30
CA TYR A 31 4.54 -1.09 7.20
C TYR A 31 5.03 -1.91 8.39
N TRP A 32 4.73 -1.45 9.61
CA TRP A 32 5.17 -2.14 10.82
C TRP A 32 4.44 -3.46 11.04
N GLY A 33 3.13 -3.51 10.84
CA GLY A 33 2.38 -4.74 11.01
C GLY A 33 2.73 -5.78 9.95
N HIS A 34 2.91 -5.37 8.69
CA HIS A 34 3.35 -6.22 7.60
C HIS A 34 4.76 -6.78 7.86
N ARG A 35 5.69 -5.96 8.34
CA ARG A 35 7.00 -6.43 8.79
C ARG A 35 6.91 -7.46 9.93
N VAL A 36 5.95 -7.30 10.84
CA VAL A 36 5.68 -8.29 11.91
C VAL A 36 5.04 -9.57 11.34
N LEU A 37 4.16 -9.47 10.35
CA LEU A 37 3.59 -10.63 9.65
C LEU A 37 4.67 -11.49 8.98
N HIS A 38 5.80 -10.90 8.57
CA HIS A 38 6.97 -11.64 8.05
C HIS A 38 7.88 -12.28 9.11
N THR A 39 7.52 -12.20 10.40
CA THR A 39 8.18 -13.04 11.41
C THR A 39 7.87 -14.52 11.16
N LYS A 40 8.82 -15.41 11.45
CA LYS A 40 8.73 -16.85 11.11
C LYS A 40 7.38 -17.51 11.49
N TRP A 41 6.85 -17.17 12.67
CA TRP A 41 5.61 -17.77 13.15
C TRP A 41 4.39 -17.19 12.42
N LEU A 42 4.27 -15.86 12.33
CA LEU A 42 3.14 -15.21 11.68
C LEU A 42 3.15 -15.48 10.17
N TYR A 43 4.33 -15.52 9.55
CA TYR A 43 4.43 -15.85 8.14
C TYR A 43 3.86 -17.24 7.89
N LYS A 44 4.33 -18.24 8.63
CA LYS A 44 3.93 -19.64 8.41
C LYS A 44 2.44 -19.92 8.66
N HIS A 45 1.79 -19.20 9.57
CA HIS A 45 0.43 -19.54 10.00
C HIS A 45 -0.63 -18.51 9.60
N VAL A 46 -0.23 -17.31 9.18
CA VAL A 46 -1.13 -16.21 8.83
C VAL A 46 -0.80 -15.73 7.42
N HIS A 47 0.39 -15.15 7.24
CA HIS A 47 0.70 -14.41 6.02
C HIS A 47 1.05 -15.28 4.80
N SER A 48 1.33 -16.57 5.01
CA SER A 48 1.59 -17.52 3.92
C SER A 48 0.36 -17.74 3.02
N VAL A 49 -0.86 -17.47 3.53
CA VAL A 49 -2.08 -17.53 2.71
C VAL A 49 -2.08 -16.40 1.69
N HIS A 50 -1.70 -15.20 2.12
CA HIS A 50 -1.54 -14.04 1.23
C HIS A 50 -0.42 -14.26 0.21
N HIS A 51 0.71 -14.83 0.66
CA HIS A 51 1.86 -15.21 -0.19
C HIS A 51 1.67 -16.52 -0.96
N GLU A 52 0.46 -17.08 -1.02
CA GLU A 52 0.19 -18.31 -1.80
C GLU A 52 0.48 -18.09 -3.29
N TYR A 53 0.24 -16.89 -3.79
CA TYR A 53 0.46 -16.49 -5.19
C TYR A 53 1.72 -15.64 -5.33
N ALA A 54 2.82 -16.26 -5.77
CA ALA A 54 4.08 -15.55 -6.01
C ALA A 54 3.99 -14.43 -7.07
N THR A 55 2.99 -14.50 -7.96
CA THR A 55 2.61 -13.45 -8.90
C THR A 55 1.13 -13.14 -8.69
N PRO A 56 0.80 -12.17 -7.81
CA PRO A 56 -0.59 -11.86 -7.51
C PRO A 56 -1.31 -11.26 -8.73
N PHE A 57 -2.63 -11.29 -8.69
CA PHE A 57 -3.49 -10.54 -9.61
C PHE A 57 -4.58 -9.85 -8.79
N GLY A 58 -5.24 -8.84 -9.35
CA GLY A 58 -6.09 -7.93 -8.57
C GLY A 58 -7.21 -8.56 -7.72
N LEU A 59 -7.62 -9.81 -7.97
CA LEU A 59 -8.59 -10.52 -7.13
C LEU A 59 -7.96 -11.19 -5.90
N THR A 60 -6.67 -11.52 -5.94
CA THR A 60 -5.94 -12.15 -4.82
C THR A 60 -5.47 -11.13 -3.79
N SER A 61 -5.62 -9.83 -4.04
CA SER A 61 -5.29 -8.77 -3.08
C SER A 61 -5.96 -8.96 -1.72
N GLU A 62 -7.21 -9.44 -1.73
CA GLU A 62 -8.01 -9.69 -0.52
C GLU A 62 -8.02 -11.17 -0.09
N TYR A 63 -7.25 -12.02 -0.79
CA TYR A 63 -7.11 -13.43 -0.41
C TYR A 63 -6.07 -13.56 0.68
N ALA A 64 -6.53 -13.52 1.93
CA ALA A 64 -5.67 -13.57 3.11
C ALA A 64 -6.32 -14.32 4.28
N HIS A 65 -5.50 -14.68 5.26
CA HIS A 65 -5.99 -15.28 6.50
C HIS A 65 -6.87 -14.28 7.27
N PRO A 66 -7.96 -14.69 7.94
CA PRO A 66 -8.88 -13.76 8.63
C PRO A 66 -8.21 -12.80 9.64
N VAL A 67 -7.15 -13.26 10.31
CA VAL A 67 -6.35 -12.42 11.24
C VAL A 67 -5.66 -11.28 10.50
N GLU A 68 -5.15 -11.54 9.30
CA GLU A 68 -4.55 -10.51 8.46
C GLU A 68 -5.61 -9.53 7.96
N ILE A 69 -6.77 -10.01 7.50
CA ILE A 69 -7.90 -9.16 7.10
C ILE A 69 -8.31 -8.21 8.24
N LEU A 70 -8.37 -8.71 9.49
CA LEU A 70 -8.67 -7.85 10.66
C LEU A 70 -7.61 -6.78 10.88
N PHE A 71 -6.33 -7.11 10.71
CA PHE A 71 -5.24 -6.15 10.81
C PHE A 71 -5.30 -5.10 9.68
N LEU A 72 -5.49 -5.54 8.43
CA LEU A 72 -5.61 -4.66 7.26
C LEU A 72 -6.81 -3.70 7.40
N GLY A 73 -7.95 -4.24 7.85
CA GLY A 73 -9.13 -3.44 8.16
C GLY A 73 -8.89 -2.43 9.29
N PHE A 74 -8.16 -2.83 10.34
CA PHE A 74 -7.75 -1.91 11.41
C PHE A 74 -6.85 -0.78 10.89
N ALA A 75 -5.81 -1.11 10.11
CA ALA A 75 -4.90 -0.13 9.52
C ALA A 75 -5.66 0.87 8.63
N THR A 76 -6.64 0.39 7.86
CA THR A 76 -7.49 1.22 6.99
C THR A 76 -8.41 2.15 7.77
N ILE A 77 -8.93 1.73 8.92
CA ILE A 77 -9.98 2.46 9.66
C ILE A 77 -9.44 3.36 10.78
N VAL A 78 -8.22 3.14 11.28
CA VAL A 78 -7.68 3.93 12.40
C VAL A 78 -7.63 5.43 12.11
N GLY A 79 -7.27 5.84 10.90
CA GLY A 79 -7.28 7.25 10.49
C GLY A 79 -8.67 7.88 10.55
N PRO A 80 -9.66 7.36 9.82
CA PRO A 80 -11.05 7.80 9.92
C PRO A 80 -11.63 7.75 11.34
N ALA A 81 -11.27 6.75 12.16
CA ALA A 81 -11.74 6.65 13.53
C ALA A 81 -11.22 7.80 14.42
N LEU A 82 -10.00 8.28 14.17
CA LEU A 82 -9.41 9.40 14.92
C LEU A 82 -9.99 10.76 14.54
N THR A 83 -10.41 10.94 13.28
CA THR A 83 -10.88 12.23 12.76
C THR A 83 -12.39 12.38 12.72
N GLY A 84 -13.14 11.27 12.76
CA GLY A 84 -14.61 11.26 12.65
C GLY A 84 -15.12 11.98 11.40
N PRO A 85 -14.72 11.56 10.17
CA PRO A 85 -14.96 12.35 8.98
C PRO A 85 -16.42 12.29 8.53
N HIS A 86 -16.78 13.22 7.64
CA HIS A 86 -18.03 13.11 6.90
C HIS A 86 -18.09 11.80 6.10
N LEU A 87 -19.27 11.21 5.99
CA LEU A 87 -19.49 9.90 5.34
C LEU A 87 -18.93 9.86 3.91
N PHE A 88 -19.05 10.96 3.16
CA PHE A 88 -18.46 11.09 1.82
C PHE A 88 -16.93 10.90 1.84
N THR A 89 -16.22 11.51 2.78
CA THR A 89 -14.76 11.36 2.89
C THR A 89 -14.38 9.92 3.25
N LEU A 90 -15.16 9.27 4.13
CA LEU A 90 -14.97 7.86 4.46
C LEU A 90 -15.12 6.98 3.21
N TRP A 91 -16.20 7.14 2.44
CA TRP A 91 -16.38 6.36 1.21
C TRP A 91 -15.32 6.63 0.16
N LEU A 92 -14.94 7.90 -0.01
CA LEU A 92 -13.85 8.28 -0.91
C LEU A 92 -12.54 7.58 -0.50
N TRP A 93 -12.21 7.59 0.79
CA TRP A 93 -11.06 6.89 1.34
C TRP A 93 -11.11 5.38 1.08
N MET A 94 -12.24 4.73 1.36
CA MET A 94 -12.40 3.28 1.13
C MET A 94 -12.22 2.91 -0.35
N VAL A 95 -12.78 3.70 -1.27
CA VAL A 95 -12.61 3.49 -2.72
C VAL A 95 -11.15 3.65 -3.12
N LEU A 96 -10.47 4.71 -2.66
CA LEU A 96 -9.07 4.94 -2.97
C LEU A 96 -8.18 3.80 -2.46
N ARG A 97 -8.41 3.31 -1.24
CA ARG A 97 -7.65 2.18 -0.67
C ARG A 97 -7.85 0.89 -1.45
N VAL A 98 -9.09 0.52 -1.76
CA VAL A 98 -9.35 -0.70 -2.55
C VAL A 98 -8.73 -0.62 -3.94
N LEU A 99 -8.84 0.54 -4.61
CA LEU A 99 -8.23 0.73 -5.93
C LEU A 99 -6.71 0.61 -5.87
N GLU A 100 -6.08 1.22 -4.85
CA GLU A 100 -4.65 1.13 -4.64
C GLU A 100 -4.21 -0.31 -4.39
N THR A 101 -4.91 -1.04 -3.52
CA THR A 101 -4.56 -2.42 -3.18
C THR A 101 -4.69 -3.32 -4.40
N VAL A 102 -5.75 -3.17 -5.19
CA VAL A 102 -5.92 -3.91 -6.45
C VAL A 102 -4.83 -3.56 -7.45
N GLU A 103 -4.44 -2.29 -7.56
CA GLU A 103 -3.36 -1.86 -8.47
C GLU A 103 -2.01 -2.45 -8.07
N ALA A 104 -1.66 -2.38 -6.79
CA ALA A 104 -0.43 -2.94 -6.25
C ALA A 104 -0.34 -4.47 -6.40
N HIS A 105 -1.47 -5.17 -6.48
CA HIS A 105 -1.52 -6.63 -6.69
C HIS A 105 -1.87 -7.02 -8.11
N SER A 106 -1.97 -6.06 -9.04
CA SER A 106 -2.50 -6.36 -10.37
C SER A 106 -1.58 -7.22 -11.22
N GLY A 107 -0.28 -7.24 -10.90
CA GLY A 107 0.76 -7.85 -11.73
C GLY A 107 1.05 -7.07 -13.02
N TYR A 108 0.47 -5.87 -13.19
CA TYR A 108 0.60 -5.05 -14.39
C TYR A 108 1.09 -3.65 -14.07
N HIS A 109 2.14 -3.22 -14.77
CA HIS A 109 2.59 -1.84 -14.76
C HIS A 109 1.88 -1.06 -15.86
N PHE A 110 0.77 -0.40 -15.52
CA PHE A 110 0.00 0.39 -16.49
C PHE A 110 0.69 1.72 -16.81
N PRO A 111 0.54 2.27 -18.04
CA PRO A 111 1.07 3.58 -18.40
C PRO A 111 0.55 4.74 -17.53
N TRP A 112 -0.62 4.56 -16.91
CA TRP A 112 -1.25 5.52 -16.01
C TRP A 112 -1.08 5.15 -14.52
N SER A 113 -0.27 4.14 -14.18
CA SER A 113 -0.01 3.80 -12.78
C SER A 113 0.60 5.01 -12.05
N PRO A 114 0.19 5.30 -10.80
CA PRO A 114 0.80 6.36 -10.01
C PRO A 114 2.31 6.21 -9.84
N SER A 115 2.87 5.00 -9.92
CA SER A 115 4.33 4.74 -9.89
C SER A 115 5.11 5.49 -10.97
N ASN A 116 4.47 5.83 -12.09
CA ASN A 116 5.10 6.59 -13.18
C ASN A 116 5.22 8.10 -12.89
N PHE A 117 4.44 8.63 -11.95
CA PHE A 117 4.30 10.07 -11.73
C PHE A 117 4.68 10.51 -10.31
N LEU A 118 4.46 9.63 -9.32
CA LEU A 118 4.66 9.94 -7.91
C LEU A 118 5.94 9.28 -7.40
N PRO A 119 6.92 10.07 -6.91
CA PRO A 119 8.10 9.49 -6.30
C PRO A 119 7.70 8.68 -5.07
N PHE A 120 8.42 7.58 -4.84
CA PHE A 120 8.21 6.66 -3.73
C PHE A 120 6.90 5.87 -3.77
N TYR A 121 6.02 6.02 -4.75
CA TYR A 121 4.89 5.11 -4.90
C TYR A 121 5.38 3.72 -5.34
N GLY A 122 4.99 2.67 -4.60
CA GLY A 122 5.47 1.30 -4.84
C GLY A 122 4.89 0.69 -6.12
N GLY A 123 3.56 0.68 -6.22
CA GLY A 123 2.83 0.09 -7.33
C GLY A 123 3.04 -1.43 -7.48
N ALA A 124 2.55 -1.96 -8.61
CA ALA A 124 2.53 -3.40 -8.87
C ALA A 124 3.92 -4.06 -8.80
N GLU A 125 4.94 -3.49 -9.44
CA GLU A 125 6.26 -4.11 -9.51
C GLU A 125 6.93 -4.29 -8.14
N PHE A 126 6.77 -3.29 -7.27
CA PHE A 126 7.37 -3.29 -5.93
C PHE A 126 6.76 -4.39 -5.06
N HIS A 127 5.44 -4.57 -5.14
CA HIS A 127 4.72 -5.56 -4.38
C HIS A 127 4.84 -6.97 -4.99
N ASP A 128 4.87 -7.07 -6.31
CA ASP A 128 5.19 -8.32 -7.00
C ASP A 128 6.58 -8.84 -6.62
N PHE A 129 7.58 -7.96 -6.50
CA PHE A 129 8.90 -8.36 -6.01
C PHE A 129 8.81 -8.93 -4.59
N HIS A 130 8.00 -8.32 -3.73
CA HIS A 130 7.77 -8.78 -2.38
C HIS A 130 7.21 -10.22 -2.35
N HIS A 131 6.16 -10.50 -3.12
CA HIS A 131 5.53 -11.84 -3.20
C HIS A 131 6.44 -12.93 -3.77
N ARG A 132 7.39 -12.57 -4.65
CA ARG A 132 8.34 -13.54 -5.23
C ARG A 132 9.44 -13.97 -4.27
N VAL A 133 9.72 -13.18 -3.24
CA VAL A 133 10.88 -13.41 -2.36
C VAL A 133 10.45 -14.21 -1.14
N LEU A 134 11.25 -15.23 -0.80
CA LEU A 134 11.02 -16.04 0.39
C LEU A 134 11.04 -15.17 1.66
N TYR A 135 10.21 -15.53 2.66
CA TYR A 135 10.10 -14.79 3.93
C TYR A 135 11.45 -14.51 4.64
N THR A 136 12.46 -15.38 4.45
CA THR A 136 13.80 -15.23 5.05
C THR A 136 14.62 -14.10 4.42
N LYS A 137 14.21 -13.58 3.27
CA LYS A 137 14.78 -12.44 2.55
C LYS A 137 13.73 -11.36 2.30
N SER A 138 12.64 -11.37 3.06
CA SER A 138 11.51 -10.45 2.88
C SER A 138 11.91 -9.00 3.12
N GLY A 139 11.37 -8.13 2.28
CA GLY A 139 11.55 -6.68 2.31
C GLY A 139 10.29 -6.03 1.75
N ASN A 140 10.35 -4.79 1.27
CA ASN A 140 9.24 -4.15 0.53
C ASN A 140 7.88 -4.21 1.28
N TYR A 141 7.85 -3.76 2.53
CA TYR A 141 6.70 -3.92 3.41
C TYR A 141 5.65 -2.81 3.31
N SER A 142 5.97 -1.68 2.68
CA SER A 142 5.04 -0.55 2.56
C SER A 142 3.78 -0.94 1.78
N SER A 143 2.62 -0.35 2.12
CA SER A 143 1.41 -0.54 1.32
C SER A 143 1.50 0.29 0.05
N THR A 144 1.61 1.61 0.19
CA THR A 144 1.50 2.58 -0.90
C THR A 144 2.81 3.30 -1.16
N PHE A 145 3.34 4.01 -0.17
CA PHE A 145 4.57 4.78 -0.32
C PHE A 145 5.77 4.07 0.34
N THR A 146 6.80 3.83 -0.45
CA THR A 146 8.03 3.08 -0.12
C THR A 146 9.03 3.83 0.77
N TYR A 147 8.67 5.01 1.28
CA TYR A 147 9.57 5.84 2.10
C TYR A 147 10.04 5.13 3.36
N MET A 148 9.17 4.32 3.99
CA MET A 148 9.57 3.53 5.16
C MET A 148 10.57 2.44 4.77
N ASP A 149 10.35 1.74 3.67
CA ASP A 149 11.33 0.77 3.20
C ASP A 149 12.68 1.41 2.88
N ARG A 150 12.67 2.63 2.33
CA ARG A 150 13.88 3.40 2.07
C ARG A 150 14.62 3.80 3.34
N ILE A 151 13.89 4.28 4.37
CA ILE A 151 14.45 4.71 5.66
C ILE A 151 15.04 3.53 6.43
N PHE A 152 14.34 2.40 6.45
CA PHE A 152 14.73 1.21 7.20
C PHE A 152 15.48 0.18 6.37
N CYS A 153 15.84 0.52 5.13
CA CYS A 153 16.66 -0.29 4.24
C CYS A 153 16.04 -1.67 3.91
N THR A 154 14.71 -1.77 3.87
CA THR A 154 13.98 -3.00 3.54
C THR A 154 13.65 -3.11 2.04
N ASP A 155 14.06 -2.16 1.20
CA ASP A 155 13.95 -2.19 -0.27
C ASP A 155 15.28 -2.48 -1.00
N ILE A 156 16.36 -2.82 -0.28
CA ILE A 156 17.71 -2.88 -0.87
C ILE A 156 17.77 -3.87 -2.04
N ASP A 157 17.20 -5.07 -1.86
CA ASP A 157 17.31 -6.12 -2.87
C ASP A 157 16.42 -5.83 -4.09
N TYR A 158 15.26 -5.20 -3.89
CA TYR A 158 14.45 -4.67 -4.98
C TYR A 158 15.23 -3.66 -5.82
N ARG A 159 15.92 -2.72 -5.17
CA ARG A 159 16.71 -1.70 -5.87
C ARG A 159 17.90 -2.28 -6.63
N LYS A 160 18.54 -3.32 -6.09
CA LYS A 160 19.58 -4.06 -6.81
C LYS A 160 19.00 -4.72 -8.06
N GLN A 161 17.83 -5.36 -7.96
CA GLN A 161 17.17 -5.94 -9.12
C GLN A 161 16.86 -4.88 -10.19
N LYS A 162 16.25 -3.75 -9.82
CA LYS A 162 15.97 -2.66 -10.78
C LYS A 162 17.24 -2.14 -11.45
N ALA A 163 18.35 -2.02 -10.72
CA ALA A 163 19.62 -1.61 -11.30
C ALA A 163 20.14 -2.64 -12.33
N LEU A 164 20.01 -3.94 -12.05
CA LEU A 164 20.38 -5.01 -12.97
C LEU A 164 19.51 -5.00 -14.24
N GLU A 165 18.19 -4.82 -14.12
CA GLU A 165 17.28 -4.73 -15.27
C GLU A 165 17.67 -3.59 -16.22
N VAL A 166 18.01 -2.42 -15.67
CA VAL A 166 18.50 -1.27 -16.44
C VAL A 166 19.83 -1.60 -17.14
N HIS A 167 20.76 -2.27 -16.45
CA HIS A 167 22.02 -2.70 -17.05
C HIS A 167 21.84 -3.72 -18.19
N GLU A 168 20.83 -4.59 -18.09
CA GLU A 168 20.49 -5.60 -19.11
C GLU A 168 19.65 -5.04 -20.26
N GLY A 169 19.30 -3.74 -20.24
CA GLY A 169 18.47 -3.10 -21.26
C GLY A 169 17.00 -3.54 -21.23
N ARG A 170 16.55 -4.15 -20.12
CA ARG A 170 15.14 -4.46 -19.89
C ARG A 170 14.46 -3.20 -19.36
N THR A 171 13.64 -2.56 -20.18
CA THR A 171 12.77 -1.48 -19.72
C THR A 171 11.53 -2.09 -19.08
N SER A 172 11.26 -1.74 -17.82
CA SER A 172 9.98 -1.95 -17.12
C SER A 172 8.82 -1.28 -17.82
#